data_AF-A0A3M1N5Z7-F1
#
_entry.id   AF-A0A3M1N5Z7-F1
#
_cell.length_a   1.000
_cell.length_b   1.000
_cell.length_c   1.000
_cell.angle_alpha   90.00
_cell.angle_beta   90.00
_cell.angle_gamma   90.00
#
_symmetry.space_group_name_H-M   'P 1'
#
loop_
_entity.id
_entity.type
_entity.pdbx_description
1 polymer ?
#
loop_
_entity_poly.entity_id
_entity_poly.type
_entity_poly.pdbx_seq_one_letter_code
_entity_poly.pdbx_strand_id
1 'polypeptide(L)'
;MEDHYFGSIPERVLAFFEELEAEAWKLGIPLKTRHNEVAPAQYECAPTFEELNIAIDHNQLLMDLLQRTARRHGLVALLHEKPFAGINGSGKHNNWSLATDAGLNLLSPGKNPRENLRFFAFLSAVLWGVWRHADLLRATIATPGNEHRLGGNEAPPSILSVFLGQQVSQAVERLEASTELPRLTERTPLSLLVPRLPAILRDNTDRNRTAPFAFTGSKFEFRAVGASAHCAPAMIVLNAAVAEALETFVERFQAHRSEGLSREAALLSTIRSFLQESRPIRFDGNSYDPAWHEEAARRGLSVHFSIPDAVKHYISPKTTELFTRFRILSEEELHARYEIRLERYVKAIGIELRTLLEMLRTQVLPAALAYQGQVAAFWTTPHLQQLRTALAPEKLPQEALLDALQTHIQALWQGIAEAETQWQALEGLPLPTQAQKVHEVLTPLMRQLRTHADALEQLLPAQTYPLPRYADLLFRLNPAEVHSV
;
A
#
# COMPACT_ATOMS: atom_id res chain seq x y z
N MET A 1 15.66 4.58 14.56
CA MET A 1 15.41 5.04 13.17
C MET A 1 13.99 5.60 12.99
N GLU A 2 13.09 5.51 13.97
CA GLU A 2 11.75 6.13 13.89
C GLU A 2 11.77 7.65 14.17
N ASP A 3 12.92 8.22 14.53
CA ASP A 3 13.10 9.65 14.88
C ASP A 3 13.05 10.62 13.67
N HIS A 4 12.80 10.12 12.46
CA HIS A 4 12.72 10.95 11.24
C HIS A 4 11.34 11.59 11.00
N TYR A 5 10.28 11.04 11.60
CA TYR A 5 8.93 11.56 11.38
C TYR A 5 8.79 12.97 11.97
N PHE A 6 8.45 13.95 11.14
CA PHE A 6 8.48 15.39 11.47
C PHE A 6 9.87 15.97 11.86
N GLY A 7 10.97 15.30 11.50
CA GLY A 7 12.32 15.88 11.63
C GLY A 7 12.55 17.08 10.68
N SER A 8 13.71 17.72 10.76
CA SER A 8 14.10 18.77 9.80
C SER A 8 14.31 18.20 8.40
N ILE A 9 13.75 18.86 7.37
CA ILE A 9 13.97 18.48 5.96
C ILE A 9 15.35 19.01 5.52
N PRO A 10 16.20 18.18 4.89
CA PRO A 10 17.50 18.63 4.36
C PRO A 10 17.34 19.80 3.37
N GLU A 11 18.24 20.79 3.40
CA GLU A 11 18.15 22.03 2.61
C GLU A 11 17.96 21.77 1.10
N ARG A 12 18.69 20.79 0.54
CA ARG A 12 18.56 20.39 -0.87
C ARG A 12 17.16 19.91 -1.22
N VAL A 13 16.51 19.19 -0.30
CA VAL A 13 15.15 18.67 -0.50
C VAL A 13 14.11 19.76 -0.24
N LEU A 14 14.38 20.66 0.69
CA LEU A 14 13.54 21.84 0.92
C LEU A 14 13.47 22.72 -0.33
N ALA A 15 14.61 23.00 -0.98
CA ALA A 15 14.65 23.75 -2.23
C ALA A 15 13.82 23.08 -3.36
N PHE A 16 13.87 21.75 -3.44
CA PHE A 16 13.00 20.99 -4.35
C PHE A 16 11.50 21.20 -4.03
N PHE A 17 11.11 21.13 -2.76
CA PHE A 17 9.72 21.31 -2.35
C PHE A 17 9.21 22.74 -2.55
N GLU A 18 10.05 23.75 -2.34
CA GLU A 18 9.70 25.15 -2.59
C GLU A 18 9.36 25.39 -4.07
N GLU A 19 10.16 24.85 -4.99
CA GLU A 19 9.85 24.92 -6.42
C GLU A 19 8.61 24.08 -6.78
N LEU A 20 8.49 22.87 -6.22
CA LEU A 20 7.34 22.00 -6.47
C LEU A 20 6.03 22.69 -6.08
N GLU A 21 5.97 23.32 -4.91
CA GLU A 21 4.79 24.06 -4.45
C GLU A 21 4.46 25.24 -5.35
N ALA A 22 5.47 26.02 -5.74
CA ALA A 22 5.28 27.13 -6.66
C ALA A 22 4.71 26.66 -8.01
N GLU A 23 5.22 25.56 -8.57
CA GLU A 23 4.69 24.98 -9.82
C GLU A 23 3.29 24.36 -9.64
N ALA A 24 3.04 23.68 -8.53
CA ALA A 24 1.74 23.11 -8.21
C ALA A 24 0.65 24.21 -8.12
N TRP A 25 0.95 25.32 -7.45
CA TRP A 25 0.03 26.45 -7.33
C TRP A 25 -0.26 27.14 -8.67
N LYS A 26 0.74 27.24 -9.57
CA LYS A 26 0.52 27.74 -10.94
C LYS A 26 -0.45 26.87 -11.73
N LEU A 27 -0.49 25.56 -11.45
CA LEU A 27 -1.43 24.62 -12.06
C LEU A 27 -2.77 24.50 -11.31
N GLY A 28 -2.97 25.27 -10.23
CA GLY A 28 -4.20 25.23 -9.44
C GLY A 28 -4.27 24.10 -8.42
N ILE A 29 -3.21 23.31 -8.24
CA ILE A 29 -3.16 22.23 -7.25
C ILE A 29 -2.97 22.85 -5.86
N PRO A 30 -3.92 22.69 -4.91
CA PRO A 30 -3.88 23.38 -3.62
C PRO A 30 -2.97 22.66 -2.61
N LEU A 31 -1.71 22.46 -2.98
CA LEU A 31 -0.69 21.80 -2.15
C LEU A 31 -0.48 22.58 -0.85
N LYS A 32 -0.61 21.90 0.30
CA LYS A 32 -0.71 22.56 1.60
C LYS A 32 0.31 22.09 2.61
N THR A 33 0.55 20.79 2.69
CA THR A 33 1.42 20.19 3.70
C THR A 33 2.54 19.41 3.05
N ARG A 34 3.72 19.48 3.65
CA ARG A 34 4.87 18.62 3.37
C ARG A 34 5.57 18.25 4.67
N HIS A 35 6.05 17.02 4.79
CA HIS A 35 6.87 16.59 5.93
C HIS A 35 7.73 15.38 5.58
N ASN A 36 8.72 15.11 6.43
CA ASN A 36 9.44 13.85 6.44
C ASN A 36 8.49 12.71 6.83
N GLU A 37 8.66 11.58 6.17
CA GLU A 37 8.04 10.32 6.55
C GLU A 37 8.96 9.49 7.45
N VAL A 38 8.48 8.32 7.87
CA VAL A 38 9.19 7.43 8.81
C VAL A 38 10.51 6.91 8.23
N ALA A 39 10.56 6.55 6.93
CA ALA A 39 11.79 6.05 6.33
C ALA A 39 12.75 7.19 5.91
N PRO A 40 14.08 6.95 5.93
CA PRO A 40 15.06 7.90 5.40
C PRO A 40 14.78 8.26 3.94
N ALA A 41 14.94 9.55 3.61
CA ALA A 41 14.66 10.10 2.28
C ALA A 41 13.23 9.84 1.76
N GLN A 42 12.29 9.53 2.66
CA GLN A 42 10.86 9.45 2.37
C GLN A 42 10.18 10.75 2.80
N TYR A 43 9.30 11.27 1.95
CA TYR A 43 8.60 12.52 2.20
C TYR A 43 7.14 12.39 1.77
N GLU A 44 6.26 13.12 2.44
CA GLU A 44 4.85 13.25 2.08
C GLU A 44 4.57 14.69 1.64
N CYS A 45 3.67 14.85 0.66
CA CYS A 45 2.99 16.10 0.42
C CYS A 45 1.50 15.85 0.16
N ALA A 46 0.64 16.74 0.66
CA ALA A 46 -0.80 16.59 0.53
C ALA A 46 -1.48 17.93 0.17
N PRO A 47 -2.38 17.93 -0.83
CA PRO A 47 -3.22 19.07 -1.13
C PRO A 47 -4.41 19.16 -0.17
N THR A 48 -5.08 20.32 -0.18
CA THR A 48 -6.44 20.42 0.39
C THR A 48 -7.38 19.51 -0.41
N PHE A 49 -8.41 18.95 0.24
CA PHE A 49 -9.39 18.11 -0.46
C PHE A 49 -10.17 18.93 -1.50
N GLU A 50 -10.59 18.26 -2.57
CA GLU A 50 -11.31 18.87 -3.71
C GLU A 50 -12.46 17.95 -4.15
N GLU A 51 -13.25 18.40 -5.12
CA GLU A 51 -14.18 17.52 -5.81
C GLU A 51 -13.41 16.34 -6.42
N LEU A 52 -13.96 15.14 -6.30
CA LEU A 52 -13.25 13.89 -6.59
C LEU A 52 -12.58 13.86 -7.97
N ASN A 53 -13.29 14.33 -9.02
CA ASN A 53 -12.73 14.34 -10.37
C ASN A 53 -11.50 15.26 -10.47
N ILE A 54 -11.63 16.48 -9.96
CA ILE A 54 -10.53 17.47 -9.93
C ILE A 54 -9.36 16.93 -9.10
N ALA A 55 -9.62 16.35 -7.93
CA ALA A 55 -8.59 15.78 -7.07
C ALA A 55 -7.79 14.67 -7.77
N ILE A 56 -8.46 13.84 -8.59
CA ILE A 56 -7.80 12.80 -9.39
C ILE A 56 -6.90 13.41 -10.46
N ASP A 57 -7.40 14.40 -11.21
CA ASP A 57 -6.64 15.08 -12.27
C ASP A 57 -5.42 15.82 -11.68
N HIS A 58 -5.63 16.57 -10.61
CA HIS A 58 -4.58 17.24 -9.85
C HIS A 58 -3.55 16.27 -9.28
N ASN A 59 -3.97 15.08 -8.83
CA ASN A 59 -3.01 14.06 -8.38
C ASN A 59 -2.12 13.56 -9.52
N GLN A 60 -2.67 13.32 -10.71
CA GLN A 60 -1.89 12.88 -11.87
C GLN A 60 -0.88 13.96 -12.30
N LEU A 61 -1.32 15.22 -12.35
CA LEU A 61 -0.43 16.36 -12.63
C LEU A 61 0.66 16.50 -11.57
N LEU A 62 0.31 16.33 -10.29
CA LEU A 62 1.28 16.39 -9.20
C LEU A 62 2.35 15.29 -9.33
N MET A 63 1.98 14.07 -9.71
CA MET A 63 2.94 12.98 -9.93
C MET A 63 3.95 13.30 -11.04
N ASP A 64 3.50 13.92 -12.13
CA ASP A 64 4.39 14.39 -13.21
C ASP A 64 5.29 15.55 -12.73
N LEU A 65 4.72 16.53 -12.02
CA LEU A 65 5.47 17.64 -11.43
C LEU A 65 6.55 17.17 -10.46
N LEU A 66 6.24 16.19 -9.60
CA LEU A 66 7.20 15.59 -8.66
C LEU A 66 8.44 15.09 -9.39
N GLN A 67 8.26 14.31 -10.45
CA GLN A 67 9.37 13.73 -11.21
C GLN A 67 10.16 14.79 -11.99
N ARG A 68 9.48 15.73 -12.64
CA ARG A 68 10.15 16.78 -13.42
C ARG A 68 10.93 17.74 -12.54
N THR A 69 10.35 18.16 -11.43
CA THR A 69 10.99 19.09 -10.49
C THR A 69 12.16 18.41 -9.79
N ALA A 70 12.03 17.13 -9.39
CA ALA A 70 13.14 16.38 -8.80
C ALA A 70 14.36 16.37 -9.72
N ARG A 71 14.17 16.11 -11.02
CA ARG A 71 15.28 16.09 -12.01
C ARG A 71 16.00 17.44 -12.12
N ARG A 72 15.28 18.57 -12.03
CA ARG A 72 15.89 19.92 -12.04
C ARG A 72 16.78 20.17 -10.82
N HIS A 73 16.50 19.50 -9.71
CA HIS A 73 17.29 19.54 -8.48
C HIS A 73 18.36 18.43 -8.40
N GLY A 74 18.59 17.69 -9.50
CA GLY A 74 19.52 16.56 -9.55
C GLY A 74 19.08 15.39 -8.66
N LEU A 75 17.78 15.26 -8.39
CA LEU A 75 17.16 14.21 -7.61
C LEU A 75 16.31 13.32 -8.52
N VAL A 76 15.94 12.14 -8.00
CA VAL A 76 14.97 11.24 -8.65
C VAL A 76 13.85 10.96 -7.65
N ALA A 77 12.62 11.37 -7.98
CA ALA A 77 11.44 11.06 -7.18
C ALA A 77 10.99 9.62 -7.45
N LEU A 78 11.19 8.73 -6.48
CA LEU A 78 10.76 7.34 -6.55
C LEU A 78 9.31 7.20 -6.08
N LEU A 79 8.39 6.97 -7.02
CA LEU A 79 6.96 6.77 -6.71
C LEU A 79 6.57 5.30 -6.51
N HIS A 80 7.55 4.38 -6.62
CA HIS A 80 7.33 2.96 -6.36
C HIS A 80 6.88 2.75 -4.91
N GLU A 81 5.95 1.83 -4.67
CA GLU A 81 5.39 1.57 -3.35
C GLU A 81 6.40 0.98 -2.36
N LYS A 82 7.42 0.28 -2.86
CA LYS A 82 8.47 -0.32 -2.04
C LYS A 82 9.83 -0.20 -2.74
N PRO A 83 10.45 0.99 -2.78
CA PRO A 83 11.71 1.18 -3.50
C PRO A 83 12.87 0.43 -2.83
N PHE A 84 12.86 0.32 -1.50
CA PHE A 84 13.88 -0.38 -0.71
C PHE A 84 13.23 -1.41 0.21
N ALA A 85 13.85 -2.60 0.32
CA ALA A 85 13.37 -3.65 1.21
C ALA A 85 13.69 -3.34 2.69
N GLY A 86 12.92 -3.90 3.62
CA GLY A 86 13.18 -3.78 5.06
C GLY A 86 12.80 -2.44 5.71
N ILE A 87 12.51 -1.39 4.95
CA ILE A 87 12.06 -0.07 5.45
C ILE A 87 10.62 0.26 5.03
N ASN A 88 10.02 1.32 5.57
CA ASN A 88 8.63 1.71 5.24
C ASN A 88 8.44 1.89 3.73
N GLY A 89 7.25 1.52 3.24
CA GLY A 89 6.87 1.72 1.84
C GLY A 89 6.09 3.03 1.65
N SER A 90 5.90 3.43 0.40
CA SER A 90 5.17 4.64 0.02
C SER A 90 3.72 4.32 -0.36
N GLY A 91 2.77 4.94 0.33
CA GLY A 91 1.33 4.85 0.04
C GLY A 91 0.78 6.12 -0.60
N LYS A 92 -0.47 6.06 -1.08
CA LYS A 92 -1.24 7.24 -1.48
C LYS A 92 -2.63 7.17 -0.87
N HIS A 93 -2.79 7.70 0.34
CA HIS A 93 -4.05 7.59 1.06
C HIS A 93 -5.15 8.42 0.39
N ASN A 94 -6.29 7.78 0.11
CA ASN A 94 -7.46 8.46 -0.41
C ASN A 94 -8.41 8.83 0.73
N ASN A 95 -8.39 10.09 1.11
CA ASN A 95 -9.33 10.66 2.07
C ASN A 95 -10.66 10.94 1.37
N TRP A 96 -11.67 10.11 1.62
CA TRP A 96 -12.98 10.15 0.97
C TRP A 96 -14.07 10.62 1.94
N SER A 97 -14.90 11.54 1.47
CA SER A 97 -16.09 12.01 2.19
C SER A 97 -17.22 12.34 1.22
N LEU A 98 -18.43 12.42 1.75
CA LEU A 98 -19.62 12.78 0.98
C LEU A 98 -20.26 14.03 1.58
N ALA A 99 -20.44 15.06 0.76
CA ALA A 99 -21.07 16.32 1.15
C ALA A 99 -22.21 16.66 0.19
N THR A 100 -23.21 17.39 0.70
CA THR A 100 -24.26 17.97 -0.15
C THR A 100 -23.75 19.19 -0.90
N ASP A 101 -24.50 19.64 -1.90
CA ASP A 101 -24.31 20.94 -2.58
C ASP A 101 -24.26 22.15 -1.60
N ALA A 102 -25.01 22.08 -0.50
CA ALA A 102 -24.97 23.06 0.58
C ALA A 102 -23.72 22.98 1.49
N GLY A 103 -22.75 22.10 1.18
CA GLY A 103 -21.52 21.93 1.96
C GLY A 103 -21.68 21.10 3.25
N LEU A 104 -22.82 20.45 3.45
CA LEU A 104 -23.04 19.61 4.63
C LEU A 104 -22.35 18.25 4.47
N ASN A 105 -21.34 17.99 5.28
CA ASN A 105 -20.69 16.67 5.34
C ASN A 105 -21.60 15.63 6.00
N LEU A 106 -21.92 14.57 5.26
CA LEU A 106 -22.84 13.51 5.66
C LEU A 106 -22.19 12.45 6.58
N LEU A 107 -20.86 12.43 6.63
CA LEU A 107 -20.05 11.56 7.48
C LEU A 107 -19.53 12.26 8.74
N SER A 108 -19.93 13.50 8.99
CA SER A 108 -19.68 14.16 10.26
C SER A 108 -20.71 13.73 11.31
N PRO A 109 -20.30 13.23 12.48
CA PRO A 109 -21.18 12.99 13.61
C PRO A 109 -22.00 14.24 13.95
N GLY A 110 -23.26 14.04 14.30
CA GLY A 110 -24.22 15.11 14.57
C GLY A 110 -24.19 15.60 16.02
N LYS A 111 -24.65 16.83 16.25
CA LYS A 111 -24.80 17.40 17.60
C LYS A 111 -26.16 17.10 18.23
N ASN A 112 -27.15 16.74 17.41
CA ASN A 112 -28.50 16.40 17.84
C ASN A 112 -28.94 15.02 17.31
N PRO A 113 -30.03 14.43 17.85
CA PRO A 113 -30.48 13.10 17.46
C PRO A 113 -30.76 12.94 15.96
N ARG A 114 -31.32 13.97 15.31
CA ARG A 114 -31.64 13.94 13.88
C ARG A 114 -30.37 13.91 13.01
N GLU A 115 -29.37 14.71 13.37
CA GLU A 115 -28.07 14.70 12.69
C GLU A 115 -27.32 13.39 12.93
N ASN A 116 -27.41 12.81 14.13
CA ASN A 116 -26.82 11.49 14.41
C ASN A 116 -27.51 10.38 13.62
N LEU A 117 -28.84 10.42 13.48
CA LEU A 117 -29.56 9.45 12.65
C LEU A 117 -29.12 9.54 11.18
N ARG A 118 -28.93 10.76 10.65
CA ARG A 118 -28.36 10.98 9.32
C ARG A 118 -26.96 10.37 9.23
N PHE A 119 -26.07 10.70 10.17
CA PHE A 119 -24.71 10.16 10.21
C PHE A 119 -24.72 8.63 10.20
N PHE A 120 -25.50 7.98 11.06
CA PHE A 120 -25.58 6.51 11.11
C PHE A 120 -26.15 5.89 9.83
N ALA A 121 -27.09 6.54 9.16
CA ALA A 121 -27.61 6.08 7.86
C ALA A 121 -26.52 6.07 6.78
N PHE A 122 -25.75 7.15 6.65
CA PHE A 122 -24.66 7.20 5.67
C PHE A 122 -23.48 6.30 6.09
N LEU A 123 -23.17 6.24 7.39
CA LEU A 123 -22.15 5.33 7.92
C LEU A 123 -22.48 3.87 7.61
N SER A 124 -23.72 3.43 7.90
CA SER A 124 -24.13 2.05 7.65
C SER A 124 -24.17 1.71 6.17
N ALA A 125 -24.58 2.64 5.31
CA ALA A 125 -24.51 2.47 3.86
C ALA A 125 -23.06 2.31 3.37
N VAL A 126 -22.12 3.12 3.84
CA VAL A 126 -20.70 2.99 3.47
C VAL A 126 -20.14 1.65 3.94
N LEU A 127 -20.39 1.26 5.19
CA LEU A 127 -19.95 -0.03 5.74
C LEU A 127 -20.47 -1.21 4.92
N TRP A 128 -21.75 -1.16 4.54
CA TRP A 128 -22.37 -2.21 3.75
C TRP A 128 -21.83 -2.28 2.32
N GLY A 129 -21.64 -1.13 1.65
CA GLY A 129 -21.05 -1.09 0.31
C GLY A 129 -19.62 -1.62 0.29
N VAL A 130 -18.79 -1.20 1.27
CA VAL A 130 -17.40 -1.70 1.41
C VAL A 130 -17.37 -3.18 1.76
N TRP A 131 -18.24 -3.66 2.64
CA TRP A 131 -18.35 -5.09 2.95
C TRP A 131 -18.72 -5.92 1.72
N ARG A 132 -19.78 -5.50 1.00
CA ARG A 132 -20.30 -6.24 -0.16
C ARG A 132 -19.31 -6.30 -1.31
N HIS A 133 -18.48 -5.27 -1.50
CA HIS A 133 -17.52 -5.17 -2.61
C HIS A 133 -16.06 -5.13 -2.15
N ALA A 134 -15.76 -5.73 -0.98
CA ALA A 134 -14.42 -5.76 -0.40
C ALA A 134 -13.39 -6.43 -1.33
N ASP A 135 -13.81 -7.48 -2.01
CA ASP A 135 -13.04 -8.23 -3.01
C ASP A 135 -12.67 -7.39 -4.23
N LEU A 136 -13.62 -6.61 -4.77
CA LEU A 136 -13.36 -5.71 -5.88
C LEU A 136 -12.50 -4.51 -5.44
N LEU A 137 -12.72 -3.96 -4.25
CA LEU A 137 -11.84 -2.92 -3.68
C LEU A 137 -10.40 -3.43 -3.54
N ARG A 138 -10.21 -4.67 -3.06
CA ARG A 138 -8.90 -5.34 -3.04
C ARG A 138 -8.29 -5.48 -4.44
N ALA A 139 -9.10 -5.81 -5.44
CA ALA A 139 -8.65 -5.91 -6.83
C ALA A 139 -8.14 -4.58 -7.39
N THR A 140 -8.71 -3.43 -6.97
CA THR A 140 -8.26 -2.11 -7.45
C THR A 140 -6.83 -1.77 -7.03
N ILE A 141 -6.40 -2.24 -5.85
CA ILE A 141 -5.10 -1.98 -5.25
C ILE A 141 -4.09 -3.13 -5.45
N ALA A 142 -4.49 -4.20 -6.14
CA ALA A 142 -3.63 -5.31 -6.56
C ALA A 142 -2.75 -4.89 -7.75
N THR A 143 -1.50 -4.49 -7.47
CA THR A 143 -0.50 -4.08 -8.46
C THR A 143 0.89 -4.55 -8.01
N PRO A 144 1.81 -4.90 -8.93
CA PRO A 144 3.11 -5.48 -8.59
C PRO A 144 3.84 -4.72 -7.47
N GLY A 145 4.04 -3.41 -7.64
CA GLY A 145 4.72 -2.58 -6.63
C GLY A 145 4.02 -2.58 -5.27
N ASN A 146 2.70 -2.47 -5.25
CA ASN A 146 1.92 -2.43 -4.01
C ASN A 146 1.92 -3.77 -3.25
N GLU A 147 2.05 -4.92 -3.90
CA GLU A 147 2.18 -6.22 -3.20
C GLU A 147 3.49 -6.34 -2.41
N HIS A 148 4.54 -5.61 -2.81
CA HIS A 148 5.76 -5.50 -1.99
C HIS A 148 5.57 -4.61 -0.74
N ARG A 149 4.51 -3.80 -0.72
CA ARG A 149 4.22 -2.85 0.36
C ARG A 149 3.22 -3.39 1.37
N LEU A 150 2.11 -3.96 0.92
CA LEU A 150 1.00 -4.37 1.80
C LEU A 150 1.43 -5.43 2.83
N GLY A 151 0.88 -5.33 4.05
CA GLY A 151 1.10 -6.31 5.12
C GLY A 151 2.36 -6.12 5.96
N GLY A 152 3.02 -4.95 5.90
CA GLY A 152 4.17 -4.64 6.75
C GLY A 152 4.49 -3.15 6.83
N ASN A 153 5.30 -2.75 7.83
CA ASN A 153 5.84 -1.40 8.03
C ASN A 153 4.81 -0.27 7.81
N GLU A 154 3.74 -0.27 8.60
CA GLU A 154 2.60 0.68 8.56
C GLU A 154 1.68 0.61 7.32
N ALA A 155 1.96 -0.24 6.33
CA ALA A 155 1.02 -0.49 5.25
C ALA A 155 -0.03 -1.54 5.65
N PRO A 156 -1.31 -1.34 5.34
CA PRO A 156 -2.35 -2.29 5.71
C PRO A 156 -2.18 -3.66 5.03
N PRO A 157 -2.69 -4.76 5.60
CA PRO A 157 -2.69 -6.06 4.93
C PRO A 157 -3.62 -6.07 3.71
N SER A 158 -3.52 -7.14 2.92
CA SER A 158 -4.37 -7.40 1.75
C SER A 158 -5.83 -7.75 2.09
N ILE A 159 -6.16 -7.90 3.36
CA ILE A 159 -7.51 -8.18 3.85
C ILE A 159 -8.20 -6.85 4.09
N LEU A 160 -9.24 -6.56 3.30
CA LEU A 160 -10.03 -5.34 3.49
C LEU A 160 -10.82 -5.44 4.80
N SER A 161 -10.67 -4.42 5.63
CA SER A 161 -11.40 -4.24 6.89
C SER A 161 -11.63 -2.75 7.14
N VAL A 162 -12.66 -2.46 7.93
CA VAL A 162 -13.02 -1.09 8.31
C VAL A 162 -12.76 -0.87 9.78
N PHE A 163 -11.93 0.12 10.06
CA PHE A 163 -11.68 0.66 11.39
C PHE A 163 -12.62 1.84 11.64
N LEU A 164 -13.35 1.83 12.76
CA LEU A 164 -14.25 2.91 13.15
C LEU A 164 -13.73 3.71 14.35
N GLY A 165 -12.88 3.08 15.16
CA GLY A 165 -12.40 3.64 16.41
C GLY A 165 -13.40 3.42 17.54
N GLN A 166 -12.87 3.27 18.76
CA GLN A 166 -13.60 2.80 19.94
C GLN A 166 -14.96 3.48 20.15
N GLN A 167 -15.03 4.81 20.01
CA GLN A 167 -16.26 5.57 20.27
C GLN A 167 -17.38 5.24 19.27
N VAL A 168 -17.05 5.20 17.98
CA VAL A 168 -18.04 4.92 16.92
C VAL A 168 -18.43 3.46 16.94
N SER A 169 -17.48 2.55 17.18
CA SER A 169 -17.74 1.11 17.31
C SER A 169 -18.71 0.80 18.45
N GLN A 170 -18.48 1.36 19.64
CA GLN A 170 -19.41 1.19 20.77
C GLN A 170 -20.80 1.76 20.47
N ALA A 171 -20.89 2.87 19.73
CA ALA A 171 -22.17 3.43 19.34
C ALA A 171 -22.90 2.53 18.32
N VAL A 172 -22.17 1.97 17.36
CA VAL A 172 -22.69 0.97 16.40
C VAL A 172 -23.20 -0.28 17.13
N GLU A 173 -22.43 -0.84 18.05
CA GLU A 173 -22.84 -2.01 18.85
C GLU A 173 -24.11 -1.75 19.66
N ARG A 174 -24.25 -0.56 20.26
CA ARG A 174 -25.47 -0.16 20.99
C ARG A 174 -26.68 -0.04 20.06
N LEU A 175 -26.50 0.45 18.84
CA LEU A 175 -27.58 0.56 17.85
C LEU A 175 -28.02 -0.83 17.31
N GLU A 176 -27.08 -1.78 17.25
CA GLU A 176 -27.37 -3.17 16.93
C GLU A 176 -28.15 -3.87 18.05
N ALA A 177 -27.83 -3.56 19.31
CA ALA A 177 -28.43 -4.21 20.49
C ALA A 177 -29.72 -3.55 21.00
N SER A 178 -29.97 -2.26 20.69
CA SER A 178 -31.09 -1.49 21.26
C SER A 178 -31.77 -0.60 20.22
N THR A 179 -33.02 -0.20 20.49
CA THR A 179 -33.80 0.74 19.65
C THR A 179 -33.51 2.20 19.93
N GLU A 180 -32.63 2.52 20.89
CA GLU A 180 -32.31 3.89 21.26
C GLU A 180 -31.13 4.44 20.43
N LEU A 181 -31.23 5.71 20.03
CA LEU A 181 -30.15 6.41 19.33
C LEU A 181 -29.00 6.73 20.31
N PRO A 182 -27.77 6.24 20.06
CA PRO A 182 -26.64 6.57 20.91
C PRO A 182 -26.24 8.04 20.74
N ARG A 183 -25.85 8.68 21.84
CA ARG A 183 -25.22 10.01 21.80
C ARG A 183 -23.72 9.86 21.58
N LEU A 184 -23.23 10.37 20.45
CA LEU A 184 -21.80 10.57 20.23
C LEU A 184 -21.42 11.91 20.89
N THR A 185 -20.64 11.88 21.96
CA THR A 185 -20.08 13.09 22.60
C THR A 185 -18.92 13.62 21.78
N GLU A 186 -18.95 14.90 21.36
CA GLU A 186 -17.76 15.52 20.79
C GLU A 186 -16.63 15.62 21.83
N ARG A 187 -15.40 15.42 21.32
CA ARG A 187 -14.12 16.02 21.74
C ARG A 187 -14.20 16.76 23.08
N THR A 188 -13.75 16.13 24.16
CA THR A 188 -13.54 16.84 25.43
C THR A 188 -12.62 18.04 25.15
N PRO A 189 -13.09 19.29 25.31
CA PRO A 189 -12.21 20.43 25.21
C PRO A 189 -11.14 20.25 26.29
N LEU A 190 -9.86 20.29 25.92
CA LEU A 190 -8.86 20.54 26.93
C LEU A 190 -9.11 21.98 27.39
N SER A 191 -9.75 22.14 28.55
CA SER A 191 -9.93 23.45 29.18
C SER A 191 -8.56 23.94 29.65
N LEU A 192 -7.78 24.51 28.76
CA LEU A 192 -6.67 25.38 29.13
C LEU A 192 -7.28 26.70 29.59
N LEU A 193 -6.99 27.09 30.84
CA LEU A 193 -7.51 28.26 31.57
C LEU A 193 -7.08 29.62 30.97
N VAL A 194 -6.95 29.74 29.65
CA VAL A 194 -6.48 30.96 28.96
C VAL A 194 -7.47 31.34 27.83
N PRO A 195 -8.25 32.43 27.98
CA PRO A 195 -9.39 32.77 27.11
C PRO A 195 -9.08 33.09 25.62
N ARG A 196 -7.82 33.06 25.19
CA ARG A 196 -7.40 33.53 23.84
C ARG A 196 -6.69 32.48 22.98
N LEU A 197 -6.55 31.24 23.44
CA LEU A 197 -6.05 30.17 22.58
C LEU A 197 -7.21 29.55 21.79
N PRO A 198 -7.05 29.30 20.48
CA PRO A 198 -7.96 28.41 19.75
C PRO A 198 -8.12 27.12 20.54
N ALA A 199 -9.34 26.60 20.64
CA ALA A 199 -9.58 25.33 21.31
C ALA A 199 -8.72 24.25 20.64
N ILE A 200 -7.67 23.79 21.35
CA ILE A 200 -6.91 22.62 20.92
C ILE A 200 -7.84 21.43 21.16
N LEU A 201 -8.54 21.05 20.11
CA LEU A 201 -9.39 19.87 20.10
C LEU A 201 -8.48 18.65 20.22
N ARG A 202 -8.66 17.85 21.28
CA ARG A 202 -7.94 16.59 21.40
C ARG A 202 -8.33 15.71 20.21
N ASP A 203 -7.34 15.36 19.40
CA ASP A 203 -7.54 14.42 18.30
C ASP A 203 -7.78 13.04 18.91
N ASN A 204 -9.05 12.70 19.13
CA ASN A 204 -9.48 11.40 19.62
C ASN A 204 -9.57 10.36 18.49
N THR A 205 -9.02 10.62 17.29
CA THR A 205 -8.87 9.54 16.31
C THR A 205 -7.90 8.53 16.90
N ASP A 206 -8.45 7.41 17.35
CA ASP A 206 -7.71 6.19 17.61
C ASP A 206 -7.00 5.83 16.28
N ARG A 207 -5.71 6.16 16.17
CA ARG A 207 -4.96 6.02 14.91
C ARG A 207 -4.40 4.61 14.83
N ASN A 208 -5.29 3.62 14.68
CA ASN A 208 -4.85 2.32 14.23
C ASN A 208 -4.41 2.45 12.76
N ARG A 209 -3.10 2.63 12.55
CA ARG A 209 -2.49 2.83 11.22
C ARG A 209 -2.57 1.60 10.31
N THR A 210 -2.87 0.43 10.88
CA THR A 210 -2.83 -0.87 10.18
C THR A 210 -4.09 -1.17 9.37
N ALA A 211 -5.18 -0.42 9.58
CA ALA A 211 -6.44 -0.68 8.90
C ALA A 211 -6.44 -0.18 7.44
N PRO A 212 -6.91 -0.99 6.46
CA PRO A 212 -7.02 -0.58 5.05
C PRO A 212 -7.97 0.59 4.83
N PHE A 213 -9.11 0.61 5.52
CA PHE A 213 -10.14 1.65 5.41
C PHE A 213 -10.50 2.15 6.81
N ALA A 214 -10.24 3.41 7.11
CA ALA A 214 -10.35 3.93 8.47
C ALA A 214 -11.25 5.16 8.55
N PHE A 215 -12.21 5.18 9.48
CA PHE A 215 -12.97 6.38 9.79
C PHE A 215 -12.11 7.33 10.62
N THR A 216 -11.86 8.54 10.12
CA THR A 216 -11.01 9.56 10.77
C THR A 216 -11.85 10.75 11.23
N GLY A 217 -13.01 10.45 11.83
CA GLY A 217 -13.87 11.41 12.53
C GLY A 217 -14.90 12.13 11.68
N SER A 218 -14.63 12.42 10.41
CA SER A 218 -15.59 13.06 9.49
C SER A 218 -15.48 12.58 8.04
N LYS A 219 -14.64 11.58 7.80
CA LYS A 219 -14.30 11.04 6.49
C LYS A 219 -13.72 9.64 6.67
N PHE A 220 -13.65 8.89 5.58
CA PHE A 220 -12.88 7.65 5.53
C PHE A 220 -11.54 7.87 4.85
N GLU A 221 -10.53 7.13 5.28
CA GLU A 221 -9.21 7.12 4.70
C GLU A 221 -8.95 5.73 4.14
N PHE A 222 -8.81 5.62 2.81
CA PHE A 222 -8.44 4.38 2.13
C PHE A 222 -6.92 4.33 1.95
N ARG A 223 -6.25 3.58 2.84
CA ARG A 223 -4.78 3.52 2.97
C ARG A 223 -4.11 2.47 2.08
N ALA A 224 -4.90 1.55 1.53
CA ALA A 224 -4.37 0.44 0.73
C ALA A 224 -3.88 0.85 -0.66
N VAL A 225 -4.17 2.08 -1.12
CA VAL A 225 -3.78 2.56 -2.45
C VAL A 225 -2.28 2.85 -2.52
N GLY A 226 -1.62 2.38 -3.59
CA GLY A 226 -0.19 2.52 -3.81
C GLY A 226 0.25 3.92 -4.25
N ALA A 227 1.48 4.30 -3.91
CA ALA A 227 2.10 5.58 -4.30
C ALA A 227 2.20 5.80 -5.81
N SER A 228 2.28 4.76 -6.64
CA SER A 228 2.29 4.89 -8.11
C SER A 228 0.90 4.74 -8.73
N ALA A 229 -0.09 4.28 -7.97
CA ALA A 229 -1.41 3.95 -8.47
C ALA A 229 -2.21 5.20 -8.89
N HIS A 230 -2.98 5.09 -9.97
CA HIS A 230 -4.03 6.05 -10.27
C HIS A 230 -5.14 5.90 -9.22
N CYS A 231 -5.66 7.00 -8.66
CA CYS A 231 -6.69 6.93 -7.61
C CYS A 231 -8.07 6.51 -8.16
N ALA A 232 -8.39 6.85 -9.41
CA ALA A 232 -9.72 6.62 -9.98
C ALA A 232 -10.24 5.18 -9.87
N PRO A 233 -9.51 4.09 -10.18
CA PRO A 233 -10.06 2.73 -10.05
C PRO A 233 -10.63 2.43 -8.66
N ALA A 234 -9.88 2.79 -7.60
CA ALA A 234 -10.34 2.65 -6.23
C ALA A 234 -11.58 3.51 -5.94
N MET A 235 -11.57 4.75 -6.43
CA MET A 235 -12.66 5.70 -6.20
C MET A 235 -13.92 5.38 -7.01
N ILE A 236 -13.81 4.89 -8.24
CA ILE A 236 -14.93 4.42 -9.06
C ILE A 236 -15.65 3.28 -8.32
N VAL A 237 -14.89 2.27 -7.87
CA VAL A 237 -15.46 1.14 -7.13
C VAL A 237 -16.09 1.60 -5.82
N LEU A 238 -15.40 2.45 -5.03
CA LEU A 238 -15.94 2.94 -3.76
C LEU A 238 -17.24 3.72 -3.95
N ASN A 239 -17.29 4.64 -4.92
CA ASN A 239 -18.50 5.43 -5.16
C ASN A 239 -19.64 4.57 -5.74
N ALA A 240 -19.35 3.61 -6.64
CA ALA A 240 -20.35 2.67 -7.14
C ALA A 240 -20.91 1.78 -6.02
N ALA A 241 -20.05 1.27 -5.14
CA ALA A 241 -20.44 0.46 -3.99
C ALA A 241 -21.32 1.24 -3.01
N VAL A 242 -20.99 2.51 -2.74
CA VAL A 242 -21.80 3.38 -1.89
C VAL A 242 -23.12 3.75 -2.58
N ALA A 243 -23.12 3.98 -3.90
CA ALA A 243 -24.35 4.23 -4.66
C ALA A 243 -25.32 3.05 -4.58
N GLU A 244 -24.82 1.81 -4.79
CA GLU A 244 -25.61 0.59 -4.58
C GLU A 244 -26.16 0.52 -3.17
N ALA A 245 -25.31 0.76 -2.16
CA ALA A 245 -25.72 0.70 -0.77
C ALA A 245 -26.85 1.70 -0.47
N LEU A 246 -26.79 2.91 -1.04
CA LEU A 246 -27.82 3.94 -0.85
C LEU A 246 -29.14 3.57 -1.55
N GLU A 247 -29.12 3.01 -2.76
CA GLU A 247 -30.34 2.52 -3.42
C GLU A 247 -30.99 1.40 -2.62
N THR A 248 -30.21 0.38 -2.22
CA THR A 248 -30.70 -0.72 -1.38
C THR A 248 -31.21 -0.20 -0.03
N PHE A 249 -30.58 0.83 0.53
CA PHE A 249 -31.03 1.46 1.77
C PHE A 249 -32.41 2.09 1.59
N VAL A 250 -32.60 2.85 0.50
CA VAL A 250 -33.89 3.47 0.17
C VAL A 250 -34.97 2.42 -0.05
N GLU A 251 -34.68 1.36 -0.80
CA GLU A 251 -35.62 0.26 -1.05
C GLU A 251 -36.09 -0.40 0.25
N ARG A 252 -35.15 -0.77 1.14
CA ARG A 252 -35.50 -1.39 2.44
C ARG A 252 -36.21 -0.42 3.37
N PHE A 253 -35.84 0.86 3.35
CA PHE A 253 -36.55 1.89 4.09
C PHE A 253 -38.00 2.01 3.62
N GLN A 254 -38.25 2.02 2.31
CA GLN A 254 -39.61 2.07 1.77
C GLN A 254 -40.41 0.80 2.07
N ALA A 255 -39.77 -0.38 2.04
CA ALA A 255 -40.41 -1.63 2.46
C ALA A 255 -40.90 -1.54 3.91
N HIS A 256 -40.06 -1.12 4.86
CA HIS A 256 -40.48 -0.91 6.25
C HIS A 256 -41.58 0.15 6.41
N ARG A 257 -41.56 1.21 5.58
CA ARG A 257 -42.64 2.20 5.56
C ARG A 257 -43.97 1.60 5.09
N SER A 258 -43.93 0.69 4.12
CA SER A 258 -45.13 -0.02 3.62
C SER A 258 -45.68 -1.03 4.64
N GLU A 259 -44.83 -1.58 5.51
CA GLU A 259 -45.19 -2.44 6.64
C GLU A 259 -45.81 -1.65 7.83
N GLY A 260 -45.93 -0.32 7.71
CA GLY A 260 -46.58 0.54 8.71
C GLY A 260 -45.65 1.13 9.78
N LEU A 261 -44.34 0.88 9.71
CA LEU A 261 -43.39 1.47 10.66
C LEU A 261 -43.34 3.00 10.49
N SER A 262 -43.23 3.76 11.58
CA SER A 262 -43.02 5.22 11.54
C SER A 262 -41.73 5.57 10.78
N ARG A 263 -41.57 6.83 10.34
CA ARG A 263 -40.35 7.26 9.62
C ARG A 263 -39.08 6.97 10.43
N GLU A 264 -39.09 7.29 11.72
CA GLU A 264 -37.93 7.08 12.59
C GLU A 264 -37.69 5.58 12.85
N ALA A 265 -38.74 4.81 13.08
CA ALA A 265 -38.64 3.37 13.30
C ALA A 265 -38.13 2.64 12.04
N ALA A 266 -38.62 3.03 10.85
CA ALA A 266 -38.15 2.49 9.58
C ALA A 266 -36.68 2.81 9.34
N LEU A 267 -36.24 4.05 9.59
CA LEU A 267 -34.82 4.42 9.49
C LEU A 267 -33.94 3.59 10.42
N LEU A 268 -34.31 3.47 11.70
CA LEU A 268 -33.55 2.69 12.68
C LEU A 268 -33.47 1.21 12.30
N SER A 269 -34.58 0.64 11.80
CA SER A 269 -34.63 -0.74 11.32
C SER A 269 -33.69 -0.96 10.14
N THR A 270 -33.73 -0.08 9.13
CA THR A 270 -32.84 -0.16 7.96
C THR A 270 -31.37 -0.02 8.36
N ILE A 271 -31.03 0.96 9.21
CA ILE A 271 -29.65 1.16 9.69
C ILE A 271 -29.17 -0.10 10.40
N ARG A 272 -29.98 -0.67 11.29
CA ARG A 272 -29.61 -1.88 12.04
C ARG A 272 -29.35 -3.06 11.12
N SER A 273 -30.21 -3.31 10.13
CA SER A 273 -30.03 -4.38 9.15
C SER A 273 -28.70 -4.22 8.39
N PHE A 274 -28.39 -3.00 7.94
CA PHE A 274 -27.13 -2.71 7.25
C PHE A 274 -25.90 -2.93 8.15
N LEU A 275 -25.97 -2.51 9.42
CA LEU A 275 -24.89 -2.74 10.38
C LEU A 275 -24.72 -4.23 10.68
N GLN A 276 -25.79 -4.99 10.84
CA GLN A 276 -25.71 -6.42 11.11
C GLN A 276 -25.08 -7.18 9.93
N GLU A 277 -25.50 -6.88 8.71
CA GLU A 277 -24.94 -7.49 7.49
C GLU A 277 -23.47 -7.13 7.28
N SER A 278 -23.10 -5.87 7.51
CA SER A 278 -21.72 -5.40 7.37
C SER A 278 -20.83 -5.71 8.58
N ARG A 279 -21.33 -6.41 9.61
CA ARG A 279 -20.54 -6.75 10.80
C ARG A 279 -19.21 -7.43 10.51
N PRO A 280 -19.10 -8.38 9.56
CA PRO A 280 -17.85 -9.06 9.26
C PRO A 280 -16.69 -8.12 8.93
N ILE A 281 -16.93 -7.00 8.22
CA ILE A 281 -15.86 -6.10 7.74
C ILE A 281 -15.29 -5.22 8.86
N ARG A 282 -16.01 -5.03 9.97
CA ARG A 282 -15.60 -4.12 11.05
C ARG A 282 -14.54 -4.78 11.93
N PHE A 283 -13.39 -4.13 12.04
CA PHE A 283 -12.27 -4.62 12.85
C PHE A 283 -11.43 -3.46 13.39
N ASP A 284 -11.40 -3.30 14.71
CA ASP A 284 -10.61 -2.27 15.38
C ASP A 284 -9.25 -2.78 15.91
N GLY A 285 -8.96 -4.07 15.75
CA GLY A 285 -7.75 -4.72 16.26
C GLY A 285 -6.51 -4.53 15.38
N ASN A 286 -5.42 -5.19 15.77
CA ASN A 286 -4.17 -5.17 15.00
C ASN A 286 -4.33 -6.01 13.72
N SER A 287 -4.29 -5.36 12.56
CA SER A 287 -4.50 -6.04 11.27
C SER A 287 -3.28 -6.87 10.81
N TYR A 288 -2.15 -6.81 11.52
CA TYR A 288 -0.98 -7.65 11.27
C TYR A 288 -0.95 -8.97 12.04
N ASP A 289 -1.82 -9.12 13.04
CA ASP A 289 -1.84 -10.34 13.84
C ASP A 289 -2.23 -11.53 12.95
N PRO A 290 -1.46 -12.62 12.90
CA PRO A 290 -1.87 -13.83 12.20
C PRO A 290 -3.26 -14.33 12.60
N ALA A 291 -3.68 -14.10 13.86
CA ALA A 291 -5.03 -14.41 14.33
C ALA A 291 -6.12 -13.66 13.54
N TRP A 292 -5.82 -12.44 13.05
CA TRP A 292 -6.74 -11.69 12.20
C TRP A 292 -6.96 -12.38 10.85
N HIS A 293 -5.94 -13.01 10.27
CA HIS A 293 -6.10 -13.72 9.00
C HIS A 293 -7.08 -14.90 9.12
N GLU A 294 -6.93 -15.69 10.19
CA GLU A 294 -7.84 -16.81 10.47
C GLU A 294 -9.25 -16.32 10.80
N GLU A 295 -9.36 -15.24 11.59
CA GLU A 295 -10.64 -14.65 11.95
C GLU A 295 -11.36 -14.05 10.74
N ALA A 296 -10.65 -13.31 9.89
CA ALA A 296 -11.21 -12.74 8.67
C ALA A 296 -11.78 -13.82 7.74
N ALA A 297 -11.06 -14.92 7.57
CA ALA A 297 -11.55 -16.08 6.82
C ALA A 297 -12.81 -16.69 7.46
N ARG A 298 -12.83 -16.85 8.79
CA ARG A 298 -14.01 -17.34 9.54
C ARG A 298 -15.22 -16.40 9.40
N ARG A 299 -14.98 -15.10 9.31
CA ARG A 299 -15.99 -14.05 9.08
C ARG A 299 -16.47 -14.00 7.62
N GLY A 300 -15.90 -14.80 6.72
CA GLY A 300 -16.26 -14.84 5.30
C GLY A 300 -15.72 -13.65 4.50
N LEU A 301 -14.68 -12.96 5.00
CA LEU A 301 -14.02 -11.90 4.26
C LEU A 301 -13.16 -12.49 3.13
N SER A 302 -13.08 -11.74 2.04
CA SER A 302 -12.24 -12.07 0.90
C SER A 302 -10.76 -11.92 1.27
N VAL A 303 -10.01 -13.01 1.18
CA VAL A 303 -8.57 -13.06 1.48
C VAL A 303 -7.82 -13.47 0.20
N HIS A 304 -7.25 -12.49 -0.50
CA HIS A 304 -6.44 -12.72 -1.70
C HIS A 304 -5.01 -12.23 -1.51
N PHE A 305 -4.07 -13.17 -1.54
CA PHE A 305 -2.63 -12.93 -1.41
C PHE A 305 -1.91 -12.83 -2.77
N SER A 306 -2.59 -13.12 -3.88
CA SER A 306 -2.03 -13.05 -5.22
C SER A 306 -2.78 -12.01 -6.05
N ILE A 307 -2.05 -11.30 -6.93
CA ILE A 307 -2.65 -10.41 -7.92
C ILE A 307 -3.58 -11.18 -8.86
N PRO A 308 -3.18 -12.33 -9.44
CA PRO A 308 -4.06 -13.07 -10.36
C PRO A 308 -5.40 -13.46 -9.74
N ASP A 309 -5.44 -13.79 -8.45
CA ASP A 309 -6.70 -14.12 -7.78
C ASP A 309 -7.51 -12.88 -7.41
N ALA A 310 -6.86 -11.82 -6.93
CA ALA A 310 -7.54 -10.57 -6.60
C ALA A 310 -8.21 -9.96 -7.85
N VAL A 311 -7.52 -9.90 -9.00
CA VAL A 311 -8.04 -9.23 -10.19
C VAL A 311 -9.18 -9.99 -10.88
N LYS A 312 -9.36 -11.30 -10.61
CA LYS A 312 -10.54 -12.06 -11.10
C LYS A 312 -11.86 -11.44 -10.66
N HIS A 313 -11.89 -10.67 -9.58
CA HIS A 313 -13.10 -10.00 -9.12
C HIS A 313 -13.61 -8.90 -10.05
N TYR A 314 -12.81 -8.42 -11.01
CA TYR A 314 -13.30 -7.54 -12.07
C TYR A 314 -14.39 -8.20 -12.93
N ILE A 315 -14.33 -9.53 -13.09
CA ILE A 315 -15.27 -10.30 -13.92
C ILE A 315 -16.22 -11.17 -13.08
N SER A 316 -16.37 -10.86 -11.78
CA SER A 316 -17.34 -11.57 -10.95
C SER A 316 -18.77 -11.17 -11.35
N PRO A 317 -19.78 -12.07 -11.26
CA PRO A 317 -21.16 -11.72 -11.57
C PRO A 317 -21.68 -10.51 -10.78
N LYS A 318 -21.30 -10.41 -9.51
CA LYS A 318 -21.63 -9.28 -8.63
C LYS A 318 -21.04 -7.96 -9.13
N THR A 319 -19.80 -7.99 -9.63
CA THR A 319 -19.15 -6.81 -10.22
C THR A 319 -19.83 -6.42 -11.54
N THR A 320 -20.10 -7.40 -12.41
CA THR A 320 -20.79 -7.14 -13.68
C THR A 320 -22.17 -6.53 -13.43
N GLU A 321 -22.94 -7.06 -12.49
CA GLU A 321 -24.23 -6.49 -12.09
C GLU A 321 -24.09 -5.05 -11.60
N LEU A 322 -23.16 -4.77 -10.68
CA LEU A 322 -22.92 -3.43 -10.15
C LEU A 322 -22.69 -2.42 -11.28
N PHE A 323 -21.71 -2.69 -12.15
CA PHE A 323 -21.29 -1.73 -13.17
C PHE A 323 -22.29 -1.57 -14.31
N THR A 324 -22.91 -2.66 -14.76
CA THR A 324 -23.90 -2.61 -15.85
C THR A 324 -25.20 -1.94 -15.41
N ARG A 325 -25.65 -2.19 -14.17
CA ARG A 325 -26.84 -1.56 -13.59
C ARG A 325 -26.69 -0.03 -13.49
N PHE A 326 -25.54 0.44 -13.00
CA PHE A 326 -25.23 1.88 -12.95
C PHE A 326 -24.74 2.47 -14.28
N ARG A 327 -24.62 1.66 -15.34
CA ARG A 327 -24.10 2.07 -16.66
C ARG A 327 -22.72 2.74 -16.57
N ILE A 328 -21.87 2.24 -15.68
CA ILE A 328 -20.51 2.74 -15.48
C ILE A 328 -19.55 2.04 -16.43
N LEU A 329 -19.66 0.71 -16.56
CA LEU A 329 -18.89 -0.11 -17.50
C LEU A 329 -19.78 -1.24 -18.05
N SER A 330 -19.53 -1.65 -19.28
CA SER A 330 -20.07 -2.88 -19.87
C SER A 330 -19.32 -4.12 -19.38
N GLU A 331 -19.90 -5.29 -19.61
CA GLU A 331 -19.25 -6.57 -19.35
C GLU A 331 -17.95 -6.72 -20.14
N GLU A 332 -17.96 -6.33 -21.42
CA GLU A 332 -16.76 -6.33 -22.28
C GLU A 332 -15.65 -5.42 -21.73
N GLU A 333 -16.00 -4.23 -21.23
CA GLU A 333 -15.03 -3.31 -20.62
C GLU A 333 -14.45 -3.85 -19.31
N LEU A 334 -15.24 -4.57 -18.51
CA LEU A 334 -14.76 -5.24 -17.29
C LEU A 334 -13.78 -6.36 -17.62
N HIS A 335 -14.10 -7.18 -18.62
CA HIS A 335 -13.19 -8.23 -19.12
C HIS A 335 -11.89 -7.63 -19.66
N ALA A 336 -11.97 -6.56 -20.46
CA ALA A 336 -10.78 -5.86 -20.95
C ALA A 336 -9.91 -5.34 -19.80
N ARG A 337 -10.51 -4.76 -18.75
CA ARG A 337 -9.77 -4.28 -17.56
C ARG A 337 -9.11 -5.42 -16.79
N TYR A 338 -9.75 -6.57 -16.68
CA TYR A 338 -9.16 -7.78 -16.10
C TYR A 338 -7.92 -8.23 -16.89
N GLU A 339 -8.05 -8.36 -18.21
CA GLU A 339 -6.95 -8.78 -19.08
C GLU A 339 -5.78 -7.79 -19.04
N ILE A 340 -6.05 -6.48 -19.17
CA ILE A 340 -5.01 -5.42 -19.10
C ILE A 340 -4.27 -5.47 -17.76
N ARG A 341 -4.96 -5.76 -16.65
CA ARG A 341 -4.31 -5.88 -15.34
C ARG A 341 -3.38 -7.09 -15.25
N LEU A 342 -3.81 -8.24 -15.77
CA LEU A 342 -2.95 -9.43 -15.83
C LEU A 342 -1.75 -9.19 -16.75
N GLU A 343 -1.97 -8.59 -17.91
CA GLU A 343 -0.91 -8.29 -18.87
C GLU A 343 0.12 -7.33 -18.27
N ARG A 344 -0.35 -6.25 -17.63
CA ARG A 344 0.52 -5.31 -16.91
C ARG A 344 1.31 -6.00 -15.80
N TYR A 345 0.69 -6.92 -15.06
CA TYR A 345 1.38 -7.68 -14.01
C TYR A 345 2.49 -8.56 -14.59
N VAL A 346 2.18 -9.39 -15.59
CA VAL A 346 3.16 -10.28 -16.24
C VAL A 346 4.32 -9.47 -16.85
N LYS A 347 4.01 -8.37 -17.54
CA LYS A 347 5.03 -7.48 -18.13
C LYS A 347 5.90 -6.81 -17.08
N ALA A 348 5.32 -6.28 -16.01
CA ALA A 348 6.07 -5.62 -14.95
C ALA A 348 7.07 -6.57 -14.28
N ILE A 349 6.60 -7.75 -13.84
CA ILE A 349 7.49 -8.76 -13.26
C ILE A 349 8.51 -9.28 -14.29
N GLY A 350 8.14 -9.36 -15.57
CA GLY A 350 9.09 -9.68 -16.64
C GLY A 350 10.22 -8.68 -16.79
N ILE A 351 9.94 -7.38 -16.67
CA ILE A 351 10.96 -6.33 -16.69
C ILE A 351 11.84 -6.44 -15.45
N GLU A 352 11.24 -6.61 -14.26
CA GLU A 352 11.99 -6.78 -13.01
C GLU A 352 12.91 -8.01 -13.06
N LEU A 353 12.40 -9.14 -13.56
CA LEU A 353 13.18 -10.36 -13.74
C LEU A 353 14.36 -10.12 -14.67
N ARG A 354 14.12 -9.58 -15.87
CA ARG A 354 15.19 -9.33 -16.86
C ARG A 354 16.25 -8.38 -16.31
N THR A 355 15.82 -7.33 -15.62
CA THR A 355 16.73 -6.37 -14.96
C THR A 355 17.56 -7.06 -13.89
N LEU A 356 16.94 -7.88 -13.03
CA LEU A 356 17.64 -8.67 -12.03
C LEU A 356 18.69 -9.60 -12.67
N LEU A 357 18.29 -10.38 -13.66
CA LEU A 357 19.20 -11.32 -14.34
C LEU A 357 20.36 -10.59 -15.03
N GLU A 358 20.11 -9.44 -15.65
CA GLU A 358 21.14 -8.60 -16.24
C GLU A 358 22.13 -8.08 -15.19
N MET A 359 21.63 -7.52 -14.08
CA MET A 359 22.47 -7.05 -12.97
C MET A 359 23.31 -8.19 -12.37
N LEU A 360 22.71 -9.37 -12.18
CA LEU A 360 23.43 -10.52 -11.65
C LEU A 360 24.56 -10.97 -12.59
N ARG A 361 24.30 -11.05 -13.90
CA ARG A 361 25.28 -11.50 -14.89
C ARG A 361 26.40 -10.53 -15.16
N THR A 362 26.08 -9.24 -15.23
CA THR A 362 27.00 -8.22 -15.73
C THR A 362 27.74 -7.50 -14.61
N GLN A 363 27.22 -7.56 -13.38
CA GLN A 363 27.76 -6.80 -12.24
C GLN A 363 28.11 -7.73 -11.07
N VAL A 364 27.12 -8.42 -10.49
CA VAL A 364 27.33 -9.19 -9.24
C VAL A 364 28.24 -10.41 -9.43
N LEU A 365 27.94 -11.28 -10.40
CA LEU A 365 28.73 -12.49 -10.66
C LEU A 365 30.17 -12.17 -11.08
N PRO A 366 30.44 -11.23 -12.01
CA PRO A 366 31.81 -10.87 -12.37
C PRO A 366 32.63 -10.35 -11.17
N ALA A 367 32.03 -9.50 -10.33
CA ALA A 367 32.68 -9.01 -9.11
C ALA A 367 33.00 -10.16 -8.14
N ALA A 368 32.06 -11.09 -7.94
CA ALA A 368 32.24 -12.24 -7.07
C ALA A 368 33.30 -13.21 -7.58
N LEU A 369 33.30 -13.52 -8.88
CA LEU A 369 34.31 -14.38 -9.53
C LEU A 369 35.70 -13.75 -9.47
N ALA A 370 35.81 -12.44 -9.70
CA ALA A 370 37.07 -11.72 -9.59
C ALA A 370 37.64 -11.79 -8.18
N TYR A 371 36.82 -11.53 -7.16
CA TYR A 371 37.24 -11.62 -5.76
C TYR A 371 37.57 -13.06 -5.35
N GLN A 372 36.76 -14.04 -5.77
CA GLN A 372 37.05 -15.46 -5.55
C GLN A 372 38.41 -15.84 -6.14
N GLY A 373 38.72 -15.39 -7.36
CA GLY A 373 40.03 -15.59 -7.99
C GLY A 373 41.19 -14.99 -7.20
N GLN A 374 41.01 -13.80 -6.62
CA GLN A 374 42.02 -13.18 -5.76
C GLN A 374 42.28 -14.02 -4.50
N VAL A 375 41.21 -14.42 -3.78
CA VAL A 375 41.33 -15.25 -2.57
C VAL A 375 41.98 -16.61 -2.90
N ALA A 376 41.59 -17.22 -4.02
CA ALA A 376 42.17 -18.49 -4.49
C ALA A 376 43.65 -18.35 -4.86
N ALA A 377 44.08 -17.23 -5.44
CA ALA A 377 45.50 -16.98 -5.68
C ALA A 377 46.30 -16.94 -4.37
N PHE A 378 45.80 -16.24 -3.34
CA PHE A 378 46.44 -16.21 -2.02
C PHE A 378 46.49 -17.59 -1.35
N TRP A 379 45.45 -18.41 -1.55
CA TRP A 379 45.40 -19.79 -1.05
C TRP A 379 46.58 -20.65 -1.49
N THR A 380 47.02 -20.46 -2.74
CA THR A 380 48.12 -21.24 -3.34
C THR A 380 49.52 -20.77 -2.94
N THR A 381 49.64 -19.71 -2.14
CA THR A 381 50.95 -19.14 -1.78
C THR A 381 51.73 -20.04 -0.81
N PRO A 382 53.06 -20.21 -0.97
CA PRO A 382 53.88 -21.05 -0.09
C PRO A 382 53.80 -20.64 1.39
N HIS A 383 53.68 -19.35 1.66
CA HIS A 383 53.59 -18.82 3.03
C HIS A 383 52.30 -19.26 3.74
N LEU A 384 51.16 -19.24 3.04
CA LEU A 384 49.89 -19.68 3.61
C LEU A 384 49.88 -21.20 3.86
N GLN A 385 50.51 -21.97 2.97
CA GLN A 385 50.66 -23.42 3.16
C GLN A 385 51.52 -23.75 4.40
N GLN A 386 52.61 -23.00 4.61
CA GLN A 386 53.41 -23.12 5.84
C GLN A 386 52.60 -22.78 7.10
N LEU A 387 51.79 -21.71 7.06
CA LEU A 387 50.90 -21.33 8.16
C LEU A 387 49.86 -22.43 8.45
N ARG A 388 49.28 -23.05 7.42
CA ARG A 388 48.35 -24.17 7.59
C ARG A 388 49.00 -25.33 8.34
N THR A 389 50.22 -25.71 7.96
CA THR A 389 50.97 -26.79 8.61
C THR A 389 51.33 -26.42 10.05
N ALA A 390 51.74 -25.18 10.31
CA ALA A 390 52.17 -24.72 11.63
C ALA A 390 51.00 -24.62 12.63
N LEU A 391 49.86 -24.10 12.19
CA LEU A 391 48.69 -23.88 13.04
C LEU A 391 47.78 -25.12 13.16
N ALA A 392 47.85 -26.03 12.18
CA ALA A 392 47.00 -27.22 12.07
C ALA A 392 45.49 -26.99 12.34
N PRO A 393 44.86 -25.93 11.79
CA PRO A 393 43.44 -25.70 12.00
C PRO A 393 42.62 -26.71 11.19
N GLU A 394 41.39 -27.02 11.67
CA GLU A 394 40.42 -27.82 10.91
C GLU A 394 40.12 -27.17 9.56
N LYS A 395 39.94 -25.84 9.55
CA LYS A 395 39.69 -25.05 8.34
C LYS A 395 40.27 -23.64 8.48
N LEU A 396 40.97 -23.18 7.45
CA LEU A 396 41.48 -21.81 7.42
C LEU A 396 40.36 -20.82 7.03
N PRO A 397 40.42 -19.56 7.49
CA PRO A 397 39.43 -18.53 7.13
C PRO A 397 39.27 -18.34 5.61
N GLN A 398 40.37 -18.41 4.86
CA GLN A 398 40.36 -18.29 3.40
C GLN A 398 39.61 -19.44 2.73
N GLU A 399 39.75 -20.66 3.26
CA GLU A 399 39.03 -21.85 2.77
C GLU A 399 37.53 -21.70 3.04
N ALA A 400 37.16 -21.25 4.24
CA ALA A 400 35.76 -20.97 4.58
C ALA A 400 35.14 -19.89 3.69
N LEU A 401 35.90 -18.83 3.38
CA LEU A 401 35.45 -17.77 2.48
C LEU A 401 35.26 -18.27 1.03
N LEU A 402 36.20 -19.07 0.51
CA LEU A 402 36.09 -19.65 -0.83
C LEU A 402 34.85 -20.54 -0.97
N ASP A 403 34.56 -21.37 0.03
CA ASP A 403 33.36 -22.21 0.04
C ASP A 403 32.07 -21.40 0.08
N ALA A 404 32.03 -20.34 0.89
CA ALA A 404 30.88 -19.44 0.97
C ALA A 404 30.65 -18.71 -0.37
N LEU A 405 31.71 -18.15 -0.97
CA LEU A 405 31.64 -17.52 -2.29
C LEU A 405 31.17 -18.51 -3.36
N GLN A 406 31.77 -19.71 -3.41
CA GLN A 406 31.42 -20.74 -4.38
C GLN A 406 29.95 -21.15 -4.28
N THR A 407 29.44 -21.33 -3.05
CA THR A 407 28.05 -21.69 -2.79
C THR A 407 27.10 -20.68 -3.42
N HIS A 408 27.32 -19.39 -3.18
CA HIS A 408 26.44 -18.33 -3.69
C HIS A 408 26.61 -18.08 -5.19
N ILE A 409 27.85 -18.12 -5.70
CA ILE A 409 28.14 -18.00 -7.15
C ILE A 409 27.42 -19.13 -7.91
N GLN A 410 27.53 -20.37 -7.44
CA GLN A 410 26.90 -21.50 -8.10
C GLN A 410 25.37 -21.44 -8.04
N ALA A 411 24.81 -21.05 -6.91
CA ALA A 411 23.36 -20.89 -6.77
C ALA A 411 22.82 -19.79 -7.70
N LEU A 412 23.51 -18.65 -7.81
CA LEU A 412 23.15 -17.60 -8.77
C LEU A 412 23.25 -18.08 -10.21
N TRP A 413 24.35 -18.77 -10.58
CA TRP A 413 24.55 -19.26 -11.94
C TRP A 413 23.43 -20.22 -12.38
N GLN A 414 23.07 -21.16 -11.50
CA GLN A 414 22.00 -22.13 -11.76
C GLN A 414 20.61 -21.47 -11.77
N GLY A 415 20.32 -20.64 -10.76
CA GLY A 415 19.02 -19.99 -10.64
C GLY A 415 18.72 -19.00 -11.78
N ILE A 416 19.76 -18.37 -12.35
CA ILE A 416 19.62 -17.52 -13.55
C ILE A 416 19.13 -18.36 -14.74
N ALA A 417 19.76 -19.51 -15.00
CA ALA A 417 19.37 -20.39 -16.11
C ALA A 417 17.96 -20.98 -15.90
N GLU A 418 17.63 -21.33 -14.66
CA GLU A 418 16.28 -21.77 -14.29
C GLU A 418 15.25 -20.67 -14.56
N ALA A 419 15.51 -19.43 -14.14
CA ALA A 419 14.58 -18.32 -14.29
C ALA A 419 14.28 -18.01 -15.75
N GLU A 420 15.28 -18.10 -16.63
CA GLU A 420 15.08 -17.97 -18.07
C GLU A 420 14.24 -19.09 -18.66
N THR A 421 14.49 -20.33 -18.24
CA THR A 421 13.72 -21.50 -18.66
C THR A 421 12.25 -21.34 -18.26
N GLN A 422 12.00 -20.93 -17.00
CA GLN A 422 10.65 -20.69 -16.50
C GLN A 422 9.96 -19.53 -17.22
N TRP A 423 10.71 -18.46 -17.55
CA TRP A 423 10.18 -17.35 -18.34
C TRP A 423 9.79 -17.77 -19.77
N GLN A 424 10.64 -18.53 -20.45
CA GLN A 424 10.35 -19.07 -21.78
C GLN A 424 9.14 -20.01 -21.76
N ALA A 425 8.97 -20.80 -20.69
CA ALA A 425 7.83 -21.69 -20.49
C ALA A 425 6.48 -20.96 -20.27
N LEU A 426 6.45 -19.62 -20.24
CA LEU A 426 5.22 -18.83 -20.28
C LEU A 426 4.69 -18.64 -21.70
N GLU A 427 5.55 -18.75 -22.71
CA GLU A 427 5.19 -18.50 -24.11
C GLU A 427 4.06 -19.45 -24.57
N GLY A 428 3.06 -18.90 -25.25
CA GLY A 428 1.90 -19.64 -25.75
C GLY A 428 0.85 -20.03 -24.70
N LEU A 429 1.08 -19.78 -23.41
CA LEU A 429 0.07 -20.04 -22.37
C LEU A 429 -1.01 -18.94 -22.35
N PRO A 430 -2.25 -19.25 -21.93
CA PRO A 430 -3.25 -18.22 -21.64
C PRO A 430 -2.78 -17.25 -20.56
N LEU A 431 -3.14 -15.97 -20.70
CA LEU A 431 -2.67 -14.90 -19.82
C LEU A 431 -2.94 -15.15 -18.32
N PRO A 432 -4.12 -15.67 -17.89
CA PRO A 432 -4.32 -16.02 -16.47
C PRO A 432 -3.35 -17.09 -15.97
N THR A 433 -3.02 -18.07 -16.80
CA THR A 433 -2.04 -19.13 -16.48
C THR A 433 -0.63 -18.57 -16.41
N GLN A 434 -0.26 -17.67 -17.32
CA GLN A 434 1.02 -16.96 -17.24
C GLN A 434 1.14 -16.20 -15.92
N ALA A 435 0.10 -15.45 -15.55
CA ALA A 435 0.09 -14.66 -14.32
C ALA A 435 0.21 -15.54 -13.07
N GLN A 436 -0.44 -16.70 -13.02
CA GLN A 436 -0.26 -17.65 -11.92
C GLN A 436 1.17 -18.18 -11.85
N LYS A 437 1.75 -18.64 -12.97
CA LYS A 437 3.15 -19.11 -12.99
C LYS A 437 4.14 -18.01 -12.57
N VAL A 438 3.90 -16.76 -12.97
CA VAL A 438 4.70 -15.60 -12.54
C VAL A 438 4.65 -15.44 -11.02
N HIS A 439 3.47 -15.58 -10.41
CA HIS A 439 3.29 -15.48 -8.97
C HIS A 439 3.93 -16.66 -8.20
N GLU A 440 3.63 -17.89 -8.63
CA GLU A 440 3.96 -19.11 -7.88
C GLU A 440 5.40 -19.60 -8.08
N VAL A 441 6.00 -19.32 -9.24
CA VAL A 441 7.32 -19.85 -9.61
C VAL A 441 8.36 -18.74 -9.73
N LEU A 442 8.13 -17.76 -10.62
CA LEU A 442 9.15 -16.75 -10.92
C LEU A 442 9.39 -15.79 -9.76
N THR A 443 8.34 -15.33 -9.09
CA THR A 443 8.48 -14.39 -7.96
C THR A 443 9.28 -14.98 -6.79
N PRO A 444 9.01 -16.23 -6.33
CA PRO A 444 9.88 -16.90 -5.34
C PRO A 444 11.32 -17.08 -5.82
N LEU A 445 11.53 -17.47 -7.08
CA LEU A 445 12.86 -17.67 -7.64
C LEU A 445 13.67 -16.37 -7.67
N MET A 446 13.05 -15.25 -8.05
CA MET A 446 13.67 -13.91 -7.98
C MET A 446 14.10 -13.54 -6.56
N ARG A 447 13.29 -13.88 -5.55
CA ARG A 447 13.65 -13.65 -4.13
C ARG A 447 14.84 -14.52 -3.70
N GLN A 448 14.87 -15.79 -4.11
CA GLN A 448 16.00 -16.67 -3.83
C GLN A 448 17.30 -16.17 -4.46
N LEU A 449 17.26 -15.76 -5.73
CA LEU A 449 18.39 -15.15 -6.42
C LEU A 449 18.89 -13.91 -5.67
N ARG A 450 17.97 -13.03 -5.26
CA ARG A 450 18.33 -11.86 -4.45
C ARG A 450 19.02 -12.24 -3.15
N THR A 451 18.53 -13.23 -2.39
CA THR A 451 19.17 -13.68 -1.14
C THR A 451 20.64 -14.05 -1.33
N HIS A 452 20.98 -14.71 -2.45
CA HIS A 452 22.37 -15.04 -2.76
C HIS A 452 23.20 -13.82 -3.18
N ALA A 453 22.61 -12.86 -3.89
CA ALA A 453 23.28 -11.60 -4.22
C ALA A 453 23.55 -10.75 -2.97
N ASP A 454 22.59 -10.66 -2.06
CA ASP A 454 22.71 -9.96 -0.79
C ASP A 454 23.78 -10.63 0.11
N ALA A 455 23.87 -11.97 0.10
CA ALA A 455 24.93 -12.69 0.81
C ALA A 455 26.33 -12.41 0.21
N LEU A 456 26.45 -12.34 -1.12
CA LEU A 456 27.70 -11.96 -1.77
C LEU A 456 28.10 -10.51 -1.44
N GLU A 457 27.17 -9.57 -1.36
CA GLU A 457 27.46 -8.18 -0.96
C GLU A 457 28.19 -8.10 0.39
N GLN A 458 27.84 -8.98 1.34
CA GLN A 458 28.47 -9.04 2.66
C GLN A 458 29.87 -9.67 2.64
N LEU A 459 30.14 -10.55 1.68
CA LEU A 459 31.42 -11.25 1.55
C LEU A 459 32.44 -10.46 0.72
N LEU A 460 31.97 -9.59 -0.17
CA LEU A 460 32.81 -8.83 -1.08
C LEU A 460 33.35 -7.54 -0.42
N PRO A 461 34.60 -7.14 -0.72
CA PRO A 461 35.11 -5.83 -0.35
C PRO A 461 34.25 -4.72 -0.96
N ALA A 462 34.07 -3.61 -0.23
CA ALA A 462 33.23 -2.51 -0.67
C ALA A 462 33.66 -1.92 -2.01
N GLN A 463 34.98 -1.83 -2.26
CA GLN A 463 35.53 -1.28 -3.51
C GLN A 463 35.28 -2.20 -4.72
N THR A 464 35.04 -3.49 -4.49
CA THR A 464 34.81 -4.47 -5.55
C THR A 464 33.33 -4.62 -5.88
N TYR A 465 32.43 -4.26 -4.96
CA TYR A 465 31.00 -4.40 -5.17
C TYR A 465 30.48 -3.26 -6.08
N PRO A 466 29.87 -3.56 -7.23
CA PRO A 466 29.61 -2.56 -8.27
C PRO A 466 28.37 -1.69 -8.02
N LEU A 467 27.53 -2.06 -7.05
CA LEU A 467 26.27 -1.38 -6.76
C LEU A 467 26.40 -0.56 -5.46
N PRO A 468 25.74 0.62 -5.39
CA PRO A 468 25.69 1.37 -4.15
C PRO A 468 24.96 0.58 -3.07
N ARG A 469 25.48 0.61 -1.84
CA ARG A 469 24.85 -0.08 -0.71
C ARG A 469 23.65 0.72 -0.22
N TYR A 470 22.77 0.08 0.53
CA TYR A 470 21.59 0.74 1.10
C TYR A 470 21.96 1.96 1.96
N ALA A 471 23.08 1.91 2.69
CA ALA A 471 23.57 3.04 3.47
C ALA A 471 23.85 4.27 2.59
N ASP A 472 24.41 4.05 1.40
CA ASP A 472 24.72 5.14 0.45
C ASP A 472 23.42 5.70 -0.15
N LEU A 473 22.51 4.82 -0.58
CA LEU A 473 21.25 5.21 -1.19
C LEU A 473 20.30 5.96 -0.23
N LEU A 474 20.33 5.63 1.06
CA LEU A 474 19.39 6.17 2.06
C LEU A 474 19.90 7.41 2.79
N PHE A 475 21.21 7.54 2.97
CA PHE A 475 21.78 8.59 3.83
C PHE A 475 22.72 9.55 3.10
N ARG A 476 23.29 9.17 1.95
CA ARG A 476 24.20 10.07 1.19
C ARG A 476 23.40 10.84 0.13
N LEU A 477 22.82 11.96 0.55
CA LEU A 477 22.15 12.91 -0.37
C LEU A 477 23.13 13.77 -1.18
N ASN A 478 24.45 13.58 -1.00
CA ASN A 478 25.50 14.35 -1.66
C ASN A 478 26.30 13.46 -2.65
N PRO A 479 26.20 13.70 -3.98
CA PRO A 479 26.93 12.92 -4.99
C PRO A 479 28.45 12.95 -4.82
N ALA A 480 29.00 14.02 -4.22
CA ALA A 480 30.43 14.18 -3.99
C ALA A 480 31.01 13.17 -2.98
N GLU A 481 30.16 12.55 -2.15
CA GLU A 481 30.57 11.62 -1.09
C GLU A 481 30.44 10.14 -1.48
N VAL A 482 29.91 9.85 -2.67
CA VAL A 482 29.71 8.47 -3.15
C VAL A 482 30.99 7.90 -3.79
N HIS A 483 31.93 8.76 -4.20
CA HIS A 483 33.20 8.35 -4.83
C HIS A 483 34.44 8.58 -3.96
N SER A 484 34.27 8.93 -2.68
CA SER A 484 35.38 9.33 -1.80
C SER A 484 35.71 8.32 -0.70
N VAL A 485 35.57 7.00 -0.93
CA VAL A 485 36.09 5.95 -0.03
C VAL A 485 36.73 4.81 -0.81
#